data_AF-H7EH38-F1
#
_entry.id   AF-H7EH38-F1
#
_cell.length_a   1.000
_cell.length_b   1.000
_cell.length_c   1.000
_cell.angle_alpha   90.00
_cell.angle_beta   90.00
_cell.angle_gamma   90.00
#
_symmetry.space_group_name_H-M   'P 1'
#
loop_
_entity.id
_entity.type
_entity.pdbx_description
1 polymer ?
#
loop_
_entity_poly.entity_id
_entity_poly.type
_entity_poly.pdbx_seq_one_letter_code
_entity_poly.pdbx_strand_id
1 'polypeptide(L)'
;MFWIYNKKTVSTKIRNNNIEFDIRDGLSENQRKVLFAFYFLNDSPKYEDVMTYENGITFDEIKKELKSNKIYNYSDNELKEIINGFSKQKYPLLSVNENKEICKTRVFDKMFEGQKETDYTQDSVLSSLFPNYLCNGGNGYSPHDIADVCEAINRYVNNREISDEEIHNILKDNSDNDLKVIVEAFVNHRISVLGRINRFKYDSYEKNFRILKFGSEKVKKRLAAHLSIEEYEQLMKNQIEKFGNINKELIEEQRNLLEKDALCYFVSI
;
A
#
# COMPACT_ATOMS: atom_id res chain seq x y z
N MET A 1 17.14 0.05 19.01
CA MET A 1 17.97 -0.85 18.19
C MET A 1 17.38 -0.86 16.80
N PHE A 2 18.03 -0.24 15.82
CA PHE A 2 17.56 -0.24 14.43
C PHE A 2 17.80 -1.63 13.86
N TRP A 3 16.74 -2.36 13.52
CA TRP A 3 16.86 -3.62 12.82
C TRP A 3 17.24 -3.30 11.37
N ILE A 4 18.53 -3.32 11.09
CA ILE A 4 19.07 -3.28 9.74
C ILE A 4 18.79 -4.66 9.13
N TYR A 5 17.93 -4.66 8.12
CA TYR A 5 17.49 -5.83 7.38
C TYR A 5 18.68 -6.63 6.84
N ASN A 6 18.74 -7.93 7.14
CA ASN A 6 19.80 -8.80 6.68
C ASN A 6 19.54 -9.21 5.21
N LYS A 7 20.56 -9.04 4.38
CA LYS A 7 20.54 -8.89 2.92
C LYS A 7 20.48 -10.22 2.15
N LYS A 8 19.83 -11.25 2.71
CA LYS A 8 19.76 -12.60 2.12
C LYS A 8 18.40 -12.94 1.50
N THR A 9 17.65 -11.96 1.03
CA THR A 9 16.45 -12.23 0.23
C THR A 9 16.84 -12.81 -1.13
N VAL A 10 16.34 -14.02 -1.40
CA VAL A 10 16.02 -14.51 -2.74
C VAL A 10 15.43 -13.36 -3.57
N SER A 11 15.75 -13.28 -4.85
CA SER A 11 15.27 -12.22 -5.77
C SER A 11 13.81 -11.85 -5.44
N THR A 12 13.52 -10.59 -5.10
CA THR A 12 12.15 -10.10 -4.88
C THR A 12 11.35 -9.98 -6.18
N LYS A 13 11.83 -10.64 -7.24
CA LYS A 13 11.34 -10.54 -8.59
C LYS A 13 11.16 -11.90 -9.20
N ILE A 14 9.98 -12.12 -9.78
CA ILE A 14 9.60 -13.34 -10.51
C ILE A 14 9.36 -12.97 -11.96
N ARG A 15 9.84 -13.78 -12.90
CA ARG A 15 9.67 -13.57 -14.35
C ARG A 15 8.69 -14.56 -14.96
N ASN A 16 7.71 -14.07 -15.72
CA ASN A 16 6.93 -14.85 -16.70
C ASN A 16 7.17 -14.28 -18.08
N ASN A 17 7.37 -15.09 -19.12
CA ASN A 17 7.26 -14.63 -20.51
C ASN A 17 7.95 -13.27 -20.79
N ASN A 18 9.17 -13.08 -20.24
CA ASN A 18 9.97 -11.83 -20.29
C ASN A 18 9.42 -10.61 -19.54
N ILE A 19 8.32 -10.73 -18.79
CA ILE A 19 7.78 -9.73 -17.89
C ILE A 19 8.20 -10.05 -16.46
N GLU A 20 8.76 -9.06 -15.78
CA GLU A 20 9.25 -9.17 -14.41
C GLU A 20 8.28 -8.49 -13.45
N PHE A 21 7.87 -9.21 -12.41
CA PHE A 21 6.97 -8.74 -11.35
C PHE A 21 7.73 -8.64 -10.04
N ASP A 22 7.45 -7.62 -9.24
CA ASP A 22 8.00 -7.52 -7.88
C ASP A 22 7.00 -8.13 -6.88
N ILE A 23 7.43 -9.13 -6.10
CA ILE A 23 6.52 -9.87 -5.20
C ILE A 23 6.03 -9.03 -4.01
N ARG A 24 6.65 -7.86 -3.76
CA ARG A 24 6.27 -6.96 -2.66
C ARG A 24 5.00 -6.17 -2.93
N ASP A 25 4.75 -5.80 -4.19
CA ASP A 25 3.53 -5.11 -4.61
C ASP A 25 2.75 -5.86 -5.70
N GLY A 26 3.31 -6.94 -6.22
CA GLY A 26 2.71 -7.79 -7.23
C GLY A 26 2.55 -7.16 -8.60
N LEU A 27 3.35 -6.14 -8.94
CA LEU A 27 3.23 -5.41 -10.18
C LEU A 27 4.49 -5.52 -11.02
N SER A 28 4.31 -5.59 -12.34
CA SER A 28 5.37 -5.27 -13.28
C SER A 28 5.68 -3.77 -13.27
N GLU A 29 6.84 -3.40 -13.78
CA GLU A 29 7.22 -1.99 -13.94
C GLU A 29 6.16 -1.21 -14.74
N ASN A 30 5.63 -1.83 -15.80
CA ASN A 30 4.67 -1.20 -16.68
C ASN A 30 3.31 -0.97 -15.99
N GLN A 31 2.84 -1.98 -15.27
CA GLN A 31 1.65 -1.89 -14.44
C GLN A 31 1.77 -0.78 -13.39
N ARG A 32 2.90 -0.69 -12.71
CA ARG A 32 3.17 0.34 -11.70
C ARG A 32 3.13 1.75 -12.28
N LYS A 33 3.75 1.96 -13.44
CA LYS A 33 3.74 3.24 -14.17
C LYS A 33 2.34 3.68 -14.54
N VAL A 34 1.49 2.76 -14.99
CA VAL A 34 0.09 3.04 -15.29
C VAL A 34 -0.64 3.48 -14.02
N LEU A 35 -0.51 2.76 -12.91
CA LEU A 35 -1.13 3.14 -11.63
C LEU A 35 -0.62 4.51 -11.11
N PHE A 36 0.65 4.84 -11.30
CA PHE A 36 1.16 6.18 -10.96
C PHE A 36 0.50 7.30 -11.78
N ALA A 37 0.21 7.09 -13.07
CA ALA A 37 -0.53 8.08 -13.85
C ALA A 37 -1.93 8.33 -13.28
N PHE A 38 -2.63 7.28 -12.83
CA PHE A 38 -3.88 7.45 -12.09
C PHE A 38 -3.66 8.23 -10.79
N TYR A 39 -2.61 7.89 -10.03
CA TYR A 39 -2.31 8.56 -8.76
C TYR A 39 -2.09 10.07 -8.94
N PHE A 40 -1.33 10.51 -9.95
CA PHE A 40 -1.01 11.92 -10.20
C PHE A 40 -2.14 12.77 -10.77
N LEU A 41 -3.16 12.15 -11.38
CA LEU A 41 -4.39 12.82 -11.81
C LEU A 41 -5.27 13.17 -10.60
N ASN A 42 -4.70 13.95 -9.66
CA ASN A 42 -5.03 14.21 -8.24
C ASN A 42 -6.49 14.63 -7.93
N ASP A 43 -7.35 14.71 -8.94
CA ASP A 43 -8.76 15.10 -8.87
C ASP A 43 -9.73 13.94 -9.15
N SER A 44 -9.26 12.69 -9.27
CA SER A 44 -10.20 11.57 -9.51
C SER A 44 -11.04 11.29 -8.25
N PRO A 45 -12.38 11.19 -8.38
CA PRO A 45 -13.23 10.86 -7.24
C PRO A 45 -12.91 9.47 -6.71
N LYS A 46 -12.83 9.36 -5.38
CA LYS A 46 -12.57 8.11 -4.67
C LYS A 46 -13.85 7.28 -4.68
N TYR A 47 -13.80 6.05 -5.16
CA TYR A 47 -14.92 5.12 -5.06
C TYR A 47 -14.99 4.61 -3.61
N GLU A 48 -15.81 5.25 -2.80
CA GLU A 48 -16.29 4.64 -1.56
C GLU A 48 -17.44 3.70 -1.91
N ASP A 49 -17.26 2.43 -1.58
CA ASP A 49 -18.13 1.28 -1.84
C ASP A 49 -19.55 1.59 -2.31
N VAL A 50 -19.85 1.06 -3.50
CA VAL A 50 -21.19 0.83 -4.02
C VAL A 50 -22.10 2.04 -3.86
N MET A 51 -21.91 3.05 -4.71
CA MET A 51 -22.95 3.83 -5.38
C MET A 51 -22.30 4.83 -6.35
N THR A 52 -22.81 4.82 -7.58
CA THR A 52 -22.55 5.71 -8.73
C THR A 52 -21.86 7.05 -8.43
N TYR A 53 -20.58 7.16 -8.78
CA TYR A 53 -19.99 8.45 -9.15
C TYR A 53 -20.16 8.66 -10.66
N GLU A 54 -20.74 9.79 -11.05
CA GLU A 54 -21.08 10.12 -12.45
C GLU A 54 -19.85 10.45 -13.32
N ASN A 55 -18.70 10.79 -12.70
CA ASN A 55 -17.50 11.23 -13.42
C ASN A 55 -16.27 10.39 -13.03
N GLY A 56 -15.64 9.70 -13.99
CA GLY A 56 -14.35 9.02 -13.86
C GLY A 56 -13.24 9.72 -14.65
N ILE A 57 -12.11 9.05 -14.84
CA ILE A 57 -11.01 9.53 -15.70
C ILE A 57 -11.18 8.95 -17.10
N THR A 58 -11.09 9.79 -18.13
CA THR A 58 -11.11 9.32 -19.51
C THR A 58 -9.79 8.65 -19.91
N PHE A 59 -9.85 7.73 -20.88
CA PHE A 59 -8.66 7.08 -21.42
C PHE A 59 -7.63 8.08 -21.97
N ASP A 60 -8.09 9.18 -22.57
CA ASP A 60 -7.22 10.21 -23.15
C ASP A 60 -6.49 11.04 -22.09
N GLU A 61 -7.11 11.30 -20.94
CA GLU A 61 -6.45 11.96 -19.81
C GLU A 61 -5.30 11.13 -19.26
N ILE A 62 -5.50 9.81 -19.12
CA ILE A 62 -4.45 8.88 -18.67
C ILE A 62 -3.28 8.87 -19.66
N LYS A 63 -3.58 8.83 -20.97
CA LYS A 63 -2.56 8.92 -22.02
C LYS A 63 -1.79 10.23 -21.95
N LYS A 64 -2.48 11.34 -21.72
CA LYS A 64 -1.86 12.66 -21.59
C LYS A 64 -0.91 12.70 -20.39
N GLU A 65 -1.30 12.12 -19.26
CA GLU A 65 -0.48 12.08 -18.04
C GLU A 65 0.76 11.18 -18.17
N LEU A 66 0.63 10.03 -18.82
CA LEU A 66 1.77 9.15 -19.10
C LEU A 66 2.80 9.83 -20.01
N LYS A 67 2.33 10.63 -20.98
CA LYS A 67 3.19 11.41 -21.87
C LYS A 67 3.85 12.60 -21.17
N SER A 68 3.10 13.36 -20.36
CA SER A 68 3.59 14.57 -19.69
C SER A 68 4.73 14.28 -18.71
N ASN A 69 4.62 13.18 -17.95
CA ASN A 69 5.63 12.76 -16.99
C ASN A 69 6.77 11.95 -17.62
N LYS A 70 6.81 11.82 -18.96
CA LYS A 70 7.77 10.97 -19.70
C LYS A 70 7.81 9.52 -19.17
N ILE A 71 6.69 9.04 -18.64
CA ILE A 71 6.64 7.80 -17.89
C ILE A 71 6.79 6.58 -18.82
N TYR A 72 6.27 6.62 -20.07
CA TYR A 72 6.58 5.62 -21.10
C TYR A 72 5.84 5.90 -22.44
N ASN A 73 6.24 5.23 -23.52
CA ASN A 73 5.51 5.15 -24.81
C ASN A 73 4.82 3.78 -24.94
N TYR A 74 3.56 3.65 -24.51
CA TYR A 74 2.74 2.47 -24.79
C TYR A 74 1.95 2.62 -26.09
N SER A 75 1.63 1.49 -26.73
CA SER A 75 0.50 1.45 -27.66
C SER A 75 -0.83 1.56 -26.91
N ASP A 76 -1.85 2.08 -27.58
CA ASP A 76 -3.19 2.19 -26.99
C ASP A 76 -3.76 0.82 -26.59
N ASN A 77 -3.36 -0.25 -27.27
CA ASN A 77 -3.80 -1.61 -26.97
C ASN A 77 -3.17 -2.11 -25.66
N GLU A 78 -1.85 -1.96 -25.49
CA GLU A 78 -1.16 -2.36 -24.25
C GLU A 78 -1.71 -1.61 -23.03
N LEU A 79 -1.98 -0.31 -23.16
CA LEU A 79 -2.56 0.47 -22.07
C LEU A 79 -3.98 -0.02 -21.71
N LYS A 80 -4.81 -0.32 -22.72
CA LYS A 80 -6.14 -0.90 -22.51
C LYS A 80 -6.07 -2.27 -21.85
N GLU A 81 -5.12 -3.12 -22.26
CA GLU A 81 -4.92 -4.44 -21.67
C GLU A 81 -4.54 -4.36 -20.20
N ILE A 82 -3.62 -3.45 -19.84
CA ILE A 82 -3.23 -3.23 -18.44
C ILE A 82 -4.43 -2.75 -17.60
N ILE A 83 -5.16 -1.73 -18.08
CA ILE A 83 -6.33 -1.18 -17.37
C ILE A 83 -7.42 -2.24 -17.21
N ASN A 84 -7.71 -3.01 -18.26
CA ASN A 84 -8.67 -4.11 -18.25
C ASN A 84 -8.22 -5.26 -17.34
N GLY A 85 -6.91 -5.48 -17.21
CA GLY A 85 -6.35 -6.42 -16.25
C GLY A 85 -6.68 -5.99 -14.83
N PHE A 86 -6.41 -4.73 -14.48
CA PHE A 86 -6.70 -4.17 -13.16
C PHE A 86 -8.19 -4.15 -12.78
N SER A 87 -9.09 -4.09 -13.76
CA SER A 87 -10.54 -4.08 -13.50
C SER A 87 -11.16 -5.47 -13.36
N LYS A 88 -10.44 -6.53 -13.74
CA LYS A 88 -10.94 -7.91 -13.74
C LYS A 88 -10.30 -8.80 -12.66
N GLN A 89 -9.44 -8.24 -11.83
CA GLN A 89 -8.83 -8.97 -10.70
C GLN A 89 -9.88 -9.33 -9.64
N LYS A 90 -9.55 -10.30 -8.77
CA LYS A 90 -10.40 -10.70 -7.64
C LYS A 90 -10.75 -9.52 -6.73
N TYR A 91 -9.77 -8.65 -6.49
CA TYR A 91 -9.89 -7.36 -5.82
C TYR A 91 -9.47 -6.26 -6.80
N PRO A 92 -10.40 -5.75 -7.63
CA PRO A 92 -10.08 -4.80 -8.69
C PRO A 92 -9.40 -3.54 -8.14
N LEU A 93 -8.32 -3.13 -8.81
CA LEU A 93 -7.64 -1.85 -8.53
C LEU A 93 -8.35 -0.69 -9.22
N LEU A 94 -8.94 -0.95 -10.38
CA LEU A 94 -9.69 0.05 -11.15
C LEU A 94 -11.09 -0.47 -11.42
N SER A 95 -12.04 0.42 -11.61
CA SER A 95 -13.36 0.09 -12.13
C SER A 95 -13.68 0.94 -13.35
N VAL A 96 -14.65 0.51 -14.15
CA VAL A 96 -15.11 1.26 -15.33
C VAL A 96 -16.59 1.53 -15.17
N ASN A 97 -16.99 2.80 -15.24
CA ASN A 97 -18.40 3.20 -15.11
C ASN A 97 -19.17 3.02 -16.45
N GLU A 98 -20.46 3.32 -16.43
CA GLU A 98 -21.34 3.22 -17.62
C GLU A 98 -20.89 4.13 -18.77
N ASN A 99 -20.26 5.26 -18.45
CA ASN A 99 -19.69 6.20 -19.41
C ASN A 99 -18.33 5.76 -19.98
N LYS A 100 -17.86 4.55 -19.63
CA LYS A 100 -16.53 4.01 -19.98
C LYS A 100 -15.36 4.80 -19.41
N GLU A 101 -15.60 5.56 -18.35
CA GLU A 101 -14.57 6.27 -17.60
C GLU A 101 -14.03 5.37 -16.51
N ILE A 102 -12.77 5.59 -16.14
CA ILE A 102 -12.02 4.71 -15.25
C ILE A 102 -11.95 5.34 -13.86
N CYS A 103 -12.37 4.59 -12.85
CA CYS A 103 -12.42 5.03 -11.45
C CYS A 103 -11.41 4.24 -10.60
N LYS A 104 -10.89 4.88 -9.55
CA LYS A 104 -10.03 4.24 -8.53
C LYS A 104 -10.89 3.49 -7.53
N THR A 105 -10.53 2.27 -7.16
CA THR A 105 -11.22 1.53 -6.09
C THR A 105 -10.59 1.81 -4.72
N ARG A 106 -11.24 1.36 -3.63
CA ARG A 106 -10.61 1.37 -2.30
C ARG A 106 -9.29 0.57 -2.25
N VAL A 107 -9.19 -0.50 -3.04
CA VAL A 107 -7.96 -1.31 -3.15
C VAL A 107 -6.83 -0.49 -3.74
N PHE A 108 -7.12 0.35 -4.75
CA PHE A 108 -6.15 1.30 -5.29
C PHE A 108 -5.61 2.22 -4.19
N ASP A 109 -6.48 2.82 -3.39
CA ASP A 109 -6.04 3.71 -2.31
C ASP A 109 -5.11 2.98 -1.32
N LYS A 110 -5.39 1.71 -1.01
CA LYS A 110 -4.53 0.88 -0.17
C LYS A 110 -3.18 0.52 -0.81
N MET A 111 -3.08 0.47 -2.13
CA MET A 111 -1.80 0.31 -2.83
C MET A 111 -0.90 1.54 -2.69
N PHE A 112 -1.49 2.74 -2.50
CA PHE A 112 -0.77 4.01 -2.42
C PHE A 112 -0.73 4.62 -1.03
N GLU A 113 -1.33 3.98 -0.02
CA GLU A 113 -1.46 4.54 1.33
C GLU A 113 -0.10 4.89 1.94
N GLY A 114 0.92 4.04 1.74
CA GLY A 114 2.28 4.32 2.19
C GLY A 114 3.12 5.17 1.24
N GLN A 115 2.58 5.57 0.09
CA GLN A 115 3.31 6.32 -0.94
C GLN A 115 3.37 7.83 -0.63
N LYS A 116 2.50 8.34 0.25
CA LYS A 116 2.47 9.76 0.59
C LYS A 116 3.85 10.25 1.05
N GLU A 117 4.30 11.36 0.46
CA GLU A 117 5.57 12.05 0.79
C GLU A 117 6.85 11.23 0.54
N THR A 118 6.77 10.17 -0.27
CA THR A 118 7.94 9.44 -0.80
C THR A 118 8.37 10.01 -2.16
N ASP A 119 9.67 9.92 -2.47
CA ASP A 119 10.19 10.35 -3.77
C ASP A 119 9.87 9.29 -4.85
N TYR A 120 8.89 9.61 -5.68
CA TYR A 120 8.39 8.78 -6.79
C TYR A 120 9.45 8.40 -7.83
N THR A 121 10.56 9.13 -7.89
CA THR A 121 11.62 8.88 -8.88
C THR A 121 12.60 7.79 -8.46
N GLN A 122 12.58 7.40 -7.18
CA GLN A 122 13.53 6.44 -6.61
C GLN A 122 12.92 5.09 -6.24
N ASP A 123 11.63 5.04 -5.93
CA ASP A 123 10.98 3.79 -5.52
C ASP A 123 10.56 2.95 -6.74
N SER A 124 11.31 1.87 -6.97
CA SER A 124 10.99 0.87 -7.99
C SER A 124 9.83 -0.07 -7.60
N VAL A 125 9.16 0.17 -6.46
CA VAL A 125 8.08 -0.64 -5.87
C VAL A 125 7.09 0.27 -5.15
N LEU A 126 5.78 0.01 -5.25
CA LEU A 126 4.78 0.78 -4.52
C LEU A 126 4.91 0.56 -3.02
N SER A 127 4.76 1.63 -2.24
CA SER A 127 4.63 1.56 -0.79
C SER A 127 3.24 1.05 -0.36
N SER A 128 2.85 -0.12 -0.88
CA SER A 128 1.55 -0.74 -0.67
C SER A 128 1.39 -1.29 0.74
N LEU A 129 0.20 -1.12 1.29
CA LEU A 129 -0.26 -1.82 2.50
C LEU A 129 -1.21 -2.99 2.17
N PHE A 130 -1.57 -3.15 0.89
CA PHE A 130 -2.38 -4.26 0.40
C PHE A 130 -1.49 -5.39 -0.18
N PRO A 131 -1.66 -6.65 0.26
CA PRO A 131 -0.89 -7.81 -0.24
C PRO A 131 -1.33 -8.24 -1.64
N ASN A 132 -1.14 -7.37 -2.62
CA ASN A 132 -1.69 -7.51 -3.97
C ASN A 132 -1.27 -8.81 -4.67
N TYR A 133 -0.01 -9.22 -4.58
CA TYR A 133 0.43 -10.45 -5.25
C TYR A 133 -0.30 -11.69 -4.71
N LEU A 134 -0.60 -11.73 -3.40
CA LEU A 134 -1.35 -12.83 -2.78
C LEU A 134 -2.85 -12.72 -3.07
N CYS A 135 -3.44 -11.53 -2.93
CA CYS A 135 -4.89 -11.36 -3.09
C CYS A 135 -5.36 -11.41 -4.55
N ASN A 136 -4.60 -10.82 -5.47
CA ASN A 136 -4.96 -10.73 -6.88
C ASN A 136 -4.20 -11.73 -7.76
N GLY A 137 -3.25 -12.48 -7.19
CA GLY A 137 -2.38 -13.36 -7.94
C GLY A 137 -1.49 -12.60 -8.93
N GLY A 138 -0.99 -13.35 -9.89
CA GLY A 138 -0.18 -12.82 -10.99
C GLY A 138 0.89 -13.81 -11.42
N ASN A 139 1.28 -13.79 -12.70
CA ASN A 139 2.39 -14.61 -13.18
C ASN A 139 2.24 -16.12 -12.82
N GLY A 140 1.06 -16.69 -13.06
CA GLY A 140 0.81 -18.10 -12.75
C GLY A 140 0.51 -18.41 -11.29
N TYR A 141 0.47 -17.41 -10.41
CA TYR A 141 -0.03 -17.53 -9.04
C TYR A 141 -1.52 -17.26 -8.97
N SER A 142 -2.18 -18.03 -8.12
CA SER A 142 -3.62 -17.99 -7.88
C SER A 142 -4.01 -16.81 -6.97
N PRO A 143 -5.20 -16.21 -7.16
CA PRO A 143 -5.70 -15.18 -6.27
C PRO A 143 -6.30 -15.82 -4.99
N HIS A 144 -5.79 -15.44 -3.82
CA HIS A 144 -6.27 -15.93 -2.52
C HIS A 144 -7.36 -15.05 -1.90
N ASP A 145 -8.07 -15.56 -0.91
CA ASP A 145 -9.01 -14.76 -0.13
C ASP A 145 -8.27 -13.85 0.84
N ILE A 146 -8.69 -12.59 0.94
CA ILE A 146 -8.03 -11.59 1.79
C ILE A 146 -8.04 -11.99 3.27
N ALA A 147 -9.06 -12.69 3.76
CA ALA A 147 -9.10 -13.16 5.14
C ALA A 147 -8.03 -14.24 5.39
N ASP A 148 -7.90 -15.18 4.46
CA ASP A 148 -6.88 -16.23 4.52
C ASP A 148 -5.46 -15.61 4.40
N VAL A 149 -5.27 -14.64 3.51
CA VAL A 149 -4.01 -13.89 3.36
C VAL A 149 -3.64 -13.15 4.64
N CYS A 150 -4.61 -12.49 5.28
CA CYS A 150 -4.41 -11.81 6.55
C CYS A 150 -4.03 -12.79 7.67
N GLU A 151 -4.67 -13.96 7.74
CA GLU A 151 -4.30 -15.01 8.71
C GLU A 151 -2.88 -15.52 8.45
N ALA A 152 -2.50 -15.78 7.19
CA ALA A 152 -1.15 -16.22 6.84
C ALA A 152 -0.08 -15.19 7.26
N ILE A 153 -0.34 -13.91 7.00
CA ILE A 153 0.52 -12.80 7.43
C ILE A 153 0.63 -12.76 8.96
N ASN A 154 -0.49 -12.85 9.69
CA ASN A 154 -0.49 -12.82 11.16
C ASN A 154 0.30 -13.98 11.75
N ARG A 155 0.10 -15.18 11.20
CA ARG A 155 0.82 -16.38 11.62
C ARG A 155 2.31 -16.25 11.38
N TYR A 156 2.72 -15.73 10.23
CA TYR A 156 4.13 -15.48 9.92
C TYR A 156 4.74 -14.39 10.81
N VAL A 157 4.01 -13.32 11.12
CA VAL A 157 4.48 -12.27 12.04
C VAL A 157 4.70 -12.82 13.45
N ASN A 158 3.78 -13.64 13.94
CA ASN A 158 3.85 -14.24 15.28
C ASN A 158 4.86 -15.39 15.37
N ASN A 159 5.10 -16.11 14.27
CA ASN A 159 6.08 -17.18 14.17
C ASN A 159 6.77 -17.14 12.81
N ARG A 160 7.99 -16.57 12.76
CA ARG A 160 8.80 -16.48 11.53
C ARG A 160 9.25 -17.84 11.00
N GLU A 161 9.24 -18.87 11.85
CA GLU A 161 9.62 -20.24 11.50
C GLU A 161 8.44 -21.07 10.99
N ILE A 162 7.24 -20.47 10.80
CA ILE A 162 6.10 -21.17 10.20
C ILE A 162 6.52 -21.87 8.90
N SER A 163 6.10 -23.12 8.75
CA SER A 163 6.48 -23.94 7.60
C SER A 163 5.70 -23.54 6.34
N ASP A 164 6.25 -23.85 5.16
CA ASP A 164 5.56 -23.61 3.89
C ASP A 164 4.21 -24.36 3.85
N GLU A 165 4.18 -25.62 4.33
CA GLU A 165 2.97 -26.43 4.41
C GLU A 165 1.87 -25.77 5.25
N GLU A 166 2.22 -25.15 6.37
CA GLU A 166 1.25 -24.39 7.18
C GLU A 166 0.69 -23.17 6.43
N ILE A 167 1.53 -22.46 5.67
CA ILE A 167 1.07 -21.33 4.84
C ILE A 167 0.14 -21.81 3.73
N HIS A 168 0.48 -22.91 3.04
CA HIS A 168 -0.37 -23.56 2.04
C HIS A 168 -1.74 -23.95 2.60
N ASN A 169 -1.76 -24.54 3.80
CA ASN A 169 -2.99 -24.92 4.49
C ASN A 169 -3.88 -23.71 4.82
N ILE A 170 -3.29 -22.57 5.22
CA ILE A 170 -4.04 -21.34 5.51
C ILE A 170 -4.61 -20.74 4.22
N LEU A 171 -3.79 -20.62 3.17
CA LEU A 171 -4.18 -20.03 1.89
C LEU A 171 -5.06 -20.95 1.02
N LYS A 172 -5.25 -22.20 1.46
CA LYS A 172 -6.03 -23.24 0.79
C LYS A 172 -5.56 -23.48 -0.64
N ASP A 173 -4.25 -23.41 -0.86
CA ASP A 173 -3.62 -23.61 -2.16
C ASP A 173 -2.40 -24.50 -1.98
N ASN A 174 -2.29 -25.54 -2.82
CA ASN A 174 -1.17 -26.48 -2.85
C ASN A 174 -0.42 -26.46 -4.20
N SER A 175 -0.80 -25.56 -5.11
CA SER A 175 -0.30 -25.47 -6.48
C SER A 175 0.78 -24.40 -6.65
N ASP A 176 0.67 -23.30 -5.91
CA ASP A 176 1.62 -22.20 -5.96
C ASP A 176 2.86 -22.48 -5.11
N ASN A 177 4.03 -22.53 -5.72
CA ASN A 177 5.29 -22.69 -4.96
C ASN A 177 5.66 -21.40 -4.22
N ASP A 178 6.55 -21.47 -3.23
CA ASP A 178 7.16 -20.29 -2.60
C ASP A 178 6.18 -19.31 -1.91
N LEU A 179 4.97 -19.74 -1.53
CA LEU A 179 3.98 -18.88 -0.86
C LEU A 179 4.53 -18.22 0.41
N LYS A 180 5.33 -18.94 1.20
CA LYS A 180 6.01 -18.37 2.37
C LYS A 180 6.95 -17.22 1.99
N VAL A 181 7.71 -17.35 0.91
CA VAL A 181 8.64 -16.32 0.43
C VAL A 181 7.89 -15.05 0.04
N ILE A 182 6.72 -15.20 -0.58
CA ILE A 182 5.86 -14.08 -0.96
C ILE A 182 5.29 -13.39 0.28
N VAL A 183 4.76 -14.16 1.24
CA VAL A 183 4.27 -13.64 2.53
C VAL A 183 5.39 -12.89 3.25
N GLU A 184 6.58 -13.48 3.35
CA GLU A 184 7.76 -12.87 3.95
C GLU A 184 8.14 -11.54 3.27
N ALA A 185 8.23 -11.54 1.94
CA ALA A 185 8.62 -10.36 1.19
C ALA A 185 7.62 -9.21 1.38
N PHE A 186 6.32 -9.52 1.36
CA PHE A 186 5.29 -8.53 1.64
C PHE A 186 5.37 -7.99 3.08
N VAL A 187 5.49 -8.88 4.08
CA VAL A 187 5.58 -8.49 5.50
C VAL A 187 6.80 -7.58 5.74
N ASN A 188 7.95 -7.95 5.21
CA ASN A 188 9.18 -7.19 5.37
C ASN A 188 9.11 -5.83 4.66
N HIS A 189 8.52 -5.78 3.47
CA HIS A 189 8.22 -4.53 2.76
C HIS A 189 7.29 -3.64 3.57
N ARG A 190 6.18 -4.19 4.08
CA ARG A 190 5.19 -3.46 4.88
C ARG A 190 5.80 -2.89 6.15
N ILE A 191 6.64 -3.64 6.86
CA ILE A 191 7.37 -3.14 8.04
C ILE A 191 8.24 -1.94 7.67
N SER A 192 8.96 -2.00 6.54
CA SER A 192 9.78 -0.89 6.04
C SER A 192 8.93 0.34 5.71
N VAL A 193 7.82 0.16 5.00
CA VAL A 193 6.87 1.23 4.67
C VAL A 193 6.31 1.88 5.94
N LEU A 194 5.80 1.10 6.89
CA LEU A 194 5.28 1.61 8.16
C LEU A 194 6.35 2.35 8.96
N GLY A 195 7.58 1.83 8.99
CA GLY A 195 8.72 2.50 9.63
C GLY A 195 9.01 3.88 9.02
N ARG A 196 8.92 4.03 7.70
CA ARG A 196 9.07 5.32 7.01
C ARG A 196 7.92 6.29 7.34
N ILE A 197 6.68 5.84 7.22
CA ILE A 197 5.48 6.65 7.53
C ILE A 197 5.57 7.17 8.97
N ASN A 198 5.92 6.29 9.91
CA ASN A 198 6.06 6.66 11.30
C ASN A 198 7.19 7.68 11.47
N ARG A 199 8.39 7.44 10.92
CA ARG A 199 9.49 8.43 10.97
C ARG A 199 9.05 9.80 10.44
N PHE A 200 8.34 9.84 9.31
CA PHE A 200 7.85 11.10 8.77
C PHE A 200 6.87 11.82 9.71
N LYS A 201 5.91 11.09 10.29
CA LYS A 201 5.00 11.65 11.30
C LYS A 201 5.81 12.24 12.46
N TYR A 202 6.79 11.51 12.97
CA TYR A 202 7.68 11.96 14.04
C TYR A 202 8.43 13.24 13.66
N ASP A 203 9.07 13.29 12.49
CA ASP A 203 9.83 14.47 12.03
C ASP A 203 8.91 15.69 11.85
N SER A 204 7.68 15.48 11.36
CA SER A 204 6.65 16.52 11.25
C SER A 204 6.24 17.04 12.63
N TYR A 205 6.02 16.15 13.60
CA TYR A 205 5.75 16.53 14.99
C TYR A 205 6.91 17.29 15.62
N GLU A 206 8.15 16.82 15.46
CA GLU A 206 9.34 17.49 15.98
C GLU A 206 9.49 18.89 15.38
N LYS A 207 9.27 19.03 14.07
CA LYS A 207 9.28 20.33 13.38
C LYS A 207 8.22 21.27 13.94
N ASN A 208 6.99 20.79 14.12
CA ASN A 208 5.90 21.57 14.70
C ASN A 208 6.19 21.99 16.15
N PHE A 209 6.74 21.07 16.95
CA PHE A 209 7.17 21.34 18.32
C PHE A 209 8.24 22.43 18.39
N ARG A 210 9.27 22.35 17.53
CA ARG A 210 10.30 23.41 17.44
C ARG A 210 9.71 24.76 17.06
N ILE A 211 8.73 24.80 16.14
CA ILE A 211 8.03 26.04 15.77
C ILE A 211 7.23 26.60 16.95
N LEU A 212 6.54 25.76 17.71
CA LEU A 212 5.76 26.21 18.86
C LEU A 212 6.65 26.71 20.01
N LYS A 213 7.79 26.06 20.23
CA LYS A 213 8.73 26.39 21.31
C LYS A 213 9.60 27.61 21.01
N PHE A 214 10.06 27.76 19.76
CA PHE A 214 11.07 28.74 19.37
C PHE A 214 10.67 29.66 18.22
N GLY A 215 9.57 29.37 17.53
CA GLY A 215 9.09 30.18 16.41
C GLY A 215 8.52 31.53 16.86
N SER A 216 8.46 32.49 15.92
CA SER A 216 7.80 33.77 16.19
C SER A 216 6.28 33.61 16.25
N GLU A 217 5.59 34.51 16.97
CA GLU A 217 4.12 34.46 17.09
C GLU A 217 3.39 34.48 15.74
N LYS A 218 3.98 35.13 14.73
CA LYS A 218 3.46 35.11 13.35
C LYS A 218 3.50 33.71 12.73
N VAL A 219 4.55 32.94 13.00
CA VAL A 219 4.72 31.57 12.49
C VAL A 219 3.85 30.60 13.28
N LYS A 220 3.75 30.75 14.61
CA LYS A 220 2.84 29.95 15.45
C LYS A 220 1.38 30.11 15.03
N LYS A 221 0.91 31.35 14.80
CA LYS A 221 -0.45 31.63 14.30
C LYS A 221 -0.75 30.99 12.93
N ARG A 222 0.27 30.85 12.06
CA ARG A 222 0.12 30.16 10.76
C ARG A 222 0.02 28.64 10.88
N LEU A 223 0.50 28.06 11.98
CA LEU A 223 0.43 26.62 12.22
C LEU A 223 -1.00 26.16 12.60
N ALA A 224 -1.95 27.08 12.83
CA ALA A 224 -3.32 26.79 13.26
C ALA A 224 -3.39 25.84 14.48
N ALA A 225 -2.43 25.93 15.40
CA ALA A 225 -2.40 25.10 16.58
C ALA A 225 -3.48 25.58 17.57
N HIS A 226 -4.61 24.85 17.63
CA HIS A 226 -5.57 24.94 18.74
C HIS A 226 -5.04 24.32 20.03
N LEU A 227 -3.84 23.71 19.98
CA LEU A 227 -3.21 23.01 21.10
C LEU A 227 -2.12 23.86 21.74
N SER A 228 -2.13 23.90 23.07
CA SER A 228 -1.10 24.45 23.94
C SER A 228 0.22 23.67 23.82
N ILE A 229 1.31 24.27 24.32
CA ILE A 229 2.64 23.63 24.36
C ILE A 229 2.59 22.34 25.20
N GLU A 230 1.85 22.35 26.30
CA GLU A 230 1.67 21.21 27.21
C GLU A 230 0.92 20.05 26.52
N GLU A 231 -0.11 20.34 25.72
CA GLU A 231 -0.80 19.32 24.91
C GLU A 231 0.13 18.69 23.86
N TYR A 232 1.02 19.50 23.28
CA TYR A 232 2.04 19.01 22.35
C TYR A 232 3.11 18.14 23.02
N GLU A 233 3.56 18.50 24.24
CA GLU A 233 4.51 17.68 25.01
C GLU A 233 3.89 16.35 25.42
N GLN A 234 2.61 16.34 25.81
CA GLN A 234 1.87 15.12 26.13
C GLN A 234 1.71 14.22 24.90
N LEU A 235 1.37 14.78 23.73
CA LEU A 235 1.29 14.05 22.47
C LEU A 235 2.64 13.47 22.05
N MET A 236 3.72 14.25 22.17
CA MET A 236 5.09 13.78 21.91
C MET A 236 5.49 12.63 22.82
N LYS A 237 5.19 12.72 24.11
CA LYS A 237 5.51 11.67 25.09
C LYS A 237 4.74 10.38 24.80
N ASN A 238 3.44 10.50 24.52
CA ASN A 238 2.60 9.36 24.10
C ASN A 238 3.09 8.75 22.79
N GLN A 239 3.50 9.56 21.81
CA GLN A 239 4.06 9.07 20.55
C GLN A 239 5.41 8.40 20.79
N ILE A 240 6.34 8.99 21.54
CA ILE A 240 7.65 8.38 21.86
C ILE A 240 7.48 7.03 22.59
N GLU A 241 6.51 6.92 23.50
CA GLU A 241 6.14 5.64 24.14
C GLU A 241 5.58 4.63 23.12
N LYS A 242 4.71 5.06 22.19
CA LYS A 242 4.25 4.24 21.06
C LYS A 242 5.39 3.83 20.12
N PHE A 243 6.33 4.74 19.83
CA PHE A 243 7.52 4.51 19.02
C PHE A 243 8.47 3.50 19.69
N GLY A 244 8.64 3.58 21.01
CA GLY A 244 9.40 2.60 21.79
C GLY A 244 8.73 1.22 21.83
N ASN A 245 7.40 1.19 21.74
CA ASN A 245 6.57 -0.01 21.68
C ASN A 245 6.29 -0.54 20.27
N ILE A 246 6.92 0.00 19.21
CA ILE A 246 6.66 -0.35 17.80
C ILE A 246 6.69 -1.88 17.54
N ASN A 247 7.44 -2.67 18.29
CA ASN A 247 7.43 -4.14 18.14
C ASN A 247 6.23 -4.84 18.79
N LYS A 248 5.60 -4.27 19.82
CA LYS A 248 4.40 -4.81 20.49
C LYS A 248 3.13 -4.22 19.90
N GLU A 249 3.12 -2.93 19.59
CA GLU A 249 1.98 -2.28 18.92
C GLU A 249 1.91 -2.63 17.43
N LEU A 250 2.97 -2.98 16.67
CA LEU A 250 2.74 -3.52 15.31
C LEU A 250 1.92 -4.81 15.36
N ILE A 251 2.10 -5.62 16.40
CA ILE A 251 1.37 -6.87 16.61
C ILE A 251 -0.05 -6.56 17.12
N GLU A 252 -0.20 -5.63 18.08
CA GLU A 252 -1.50 -5.23 18.65
C GLU A 252 -2.35 -4.35 17.70
N GLU A 253 -1.73 -3.53 16.84
CA GLU A 253 -2.36 -2.66 15.84
C GLU A 253 -2.64 -3.44 14.54
N GLN A 254 -1.80 -4.43 14.16
CA GLN A 254 -2.21 -5.45 13.19
C GLN A 254 -3.39 -6.26 13.72
N ARG A 255 -3.36 -6.69 14.98
CA ARG A 255 -4.46 -7.42 15.62
C ARG A 255 -5.72 -6.56 15.75
N ASN A 256 -5.64 -5.27 16.10
CA ASN A 256 -6.78 -4.37 16.19
C ASN A 256 -7.32 -3.91 14.82
N LEU A 257 -6.47 -3.68 13.81
CA LEU A 257 -6.92 -3.42 12.43
C LEU A 257 -7.56 -4.67 11.82
N LEU A 258 -7.11 -5.86 12.20
CA LEU A 258 -7.67 -7.13 11.71
C LEU A 258 -8.91 -7.58 12.51
N GLU A 259 -9.02 -7.28 13.81
CA GLU A 259 -10.21 -7.59 14.62
C GLU A 259 -11.32 -6.52 14.49
N LYS A 260 -11.01 -5.24 14.21
CA LYS A 260 -12.05 -4.20 14.02
C LYS A 260 -12.42 -3.94 12.57
N ASP A 261 -11.48 -3.96 11.61
CA ASP A 261 -11.85 -3.69 10.20
C ASP A 261 -12.25 -4.95 9.42
N ALA A 262 -11.81 -6.16 9.81
CA ALA A 262 -12.31 -7.39 9.18
C ALA A 262 -13.74 -7.74 9.63
N LEU A 263 -14.19 -7.29 10.81
CA LEU A 263 -15.51 -7.59 11.37
C LEU A 263 -16.53 -6.46 11.24
N CYS A 264 -16.13 -5.18 11.12
CA CYS A 264 -17.09 -4.08 10.92
C CYS A 264 -17.22 -3.58 9.48
N TYR A 265 -16.30 -3.87 8.56
CA TYR A 265 -16.36 -3.33 7.19
C TYR A 265 -16.67 -4.35 6.08
N PHE A 266 -16.59 -5.67 6.35
CA PHE A 266 -16.80 -6.72 5.34
C PHE A 266 -17.98 -7.65 5.62
N VAL A 267 -18.81 -7.35 6.63
CA VAL A 267 -20.10 -8.04 6.90
C VAL A 267 -21.26 -7.42 6.08
N SER A 268 -20.94 -6.54 5.12
CA SER A 268 -21.91 -5.94 4.21
C SER A 268 -21.59 -6.22 2.74
N ILE A 269 -21.09 -7.42 2.43
CA ILE A 269 -21.21 -8.03 1.09
C ILE A 269 -22.56 -8.76 1.03
#